data_AF-A0A6L7YL56-F1
#
_entry.id   AF-A0A6L7YL56-F1
#
_cell.length_a   1.000
_cell.length_b   1.000
_cell.length_c   1.000
_cell.angle_alpha   90.00
_cell.angle_beta   90.00
_cell.angle_gamma   90.00
#
_symmetry.space_group_name_H-M   'P 1'
#
loop_
_entity.id
_entity.type
_entity.pdbx_description
1 polymer ?
#
loop_
_entity_poly.entity_id
_entity_poly.type
_entity_poly.pdbx_seq_one_letter_code
_entity_poly.pdbx_strand_id
1 'polypeptide(L)'
;MANCEHINWLLEGVECWNRRRNLSDFAIDLSGANLYQAFSSENKLDSEMRIPLNGVNLAGSDLHPCNLSGVDLSNANLTDANLANTNLYKARLPRALLIRTDLTGAMLDSASLINADLTDTELVCASLLNVAVAGAQPWKANLYSTDARNTSPEPYHDNLNIVPDTRGLLGQISLLEEHHRRDYLDRAISNQNVVLFFRGEPKCGWQLRPSVMRLPKKNQTEVSKYESDLLRELMTRRPEDFGGLTSALEQWVLAQHHGLPTRFLDVTLNPLVALFNACKDDMDAVGRMHIFAVPDTLVKSFSSDTLSVVANLAKLTWREQELLIGSENDEAEINLGDNLNLAVLRLYQGIQQEKSYFERRIDIRDYYKVFVVKPQQFSDRIRAQAGAFLVSAFHKEIDRDSIIRLHGQYPPPIFAHYKLQIPSNRKEHILNELRRLNITNETLYPGLDSSAEAVKDSYASQ
;
A
#
# COMPACT_ATOMS: atom_id res chain seq x y z
N MET A 1 22.57 7.19 -17.93
CA MET A 1 23.72 7.92 -17.34
C MET A 1 23.73 9.25 -18.04
N ALA A 2 23.57 10.33 -17.28
CA ALA A 2 23.24 11.64 -17.81
C ALA A 2 24.26 12.16 -18.84
N ASN A 3 23.77 12.91 -19.83
CA ASN A 3 24.67 13.58 -20.76
C ASN A 3 25.35 14.75 -20.03
N CYS A 4 26.68 14.68 -19.95
CA CYS A 4 27.51 15.69 -19.29
C CYS A 4 27.32 17.10 -19.88
N GLU A 5 27.04 17.20 -21.18
CA GLU A 5 26.76 18.49 -21.82
C GLU A 5 25.47 19.11 -21.29
N HIS A 6 24.40 18.32 -21.13
CA HIS A 6 23.11 18.82 -20.64
C HIS A 6 23.21 19.31 -19.20
N ILE A 7 24.01 18.64 -18.37
CA ILE A 7 24.30 19.07 -16.99
C ILE A 7 25.02 20.42 -17.02
N ASN A 8 26.04 20.58 -17.88
CA ASN A 8 26.76 21.85 -18.03
C ASN A 8 25.84 22.99 -18.48
N TRP A 9 24.89 22.73 -19.38
CA TRP A 9 23.91 23.74 -19.80
C TRP A 9 23.07 24.25 -18.65
N LEU A 10 22.73 23.37 -17.71
CA LEU A 10 21.95 23.70 -16.53
C LEU A 10 22.79 24.47 -15.50
N LEU A 11 24.06 24.10 -15.31
CA LEU A 11 25.01 24.82 -14.45
C LEU A 11 25.39 26.22 -14.96
N GLU A 12 25.32 26.45 -16.27
CA GLU A 12 25.59 27.77 -16.88
C GLU A 12 24.43 28.78 -16.69
N GLY A 13 23.27 28.33 -16.23
CA GLY A 13 22.13 29.18 -15.88
C GLY A 13 20.94 29.10 -16.84
N VAL A 14 19.83 29.72 -16.43
CA VAL A 14 18.50 29.60 -17.06
C VAL A 14 18.48 30.07 -18.51
N GLU A 15 19.18 31.17 -18.84
CA GLU A 15 19.26 31.67 -20.21
C GLU A 15 19.99 30.69 -21.14
N CYS A 16 21.06 30.08 -20.63
CA CYS A 16 21.87 29.15 -21.41
C CYS A 16 21.10 27.85 -21.66
N TRP A 17 20.45 27.33 -20.62
CA TRP A 17 19.51 26.23 -20.69
C TRP A 17 18.42 26.47 -21.76
N ASN A 18 17.73 27.60 -21.68
CA ASN A 18 16.65 27.95 -22.60
C ASN A 18 17.14 28.12 -24.05
N ARG A 19 18.30 28.75 -24.25
CA ARG A 19 18.87 28.93 -25.59
C ARG A 19 19.21 27.59 -26.22
N ARG A 20 19.88 26.70 -25.49
CA ARG A 20 20.37 25.43 -26.03
C ARG A 20 19.25 24.43 -26.24
N ARG A 21 18.34 24.28 -25.27
CA ARG A 21 17.21 23.35 -25.41
C ARG A 21 16.30 23.65 -26.61
N ASN A 22 16.17 24.93 -26.97
CA ASN A 22 15.33 25.36 -28.09
C ASN A 22 16.00 25.14 -29.46
N LEU A 23 17.32 24.87 -29.48
CA LEU A 23 18.10 24.58 -30.69
C LEU A 23 18.36 23.08 -30.87
N SER A 24 18.05 22.27 -29.86
CA SER A 24 18.30 20.83 -29.86
C SER A 24 17.17 20.06 -30.57
N ASP A 25 17.51 19.24 -31.57
CA ASP A 25 16.58 18.30 -32.21
C ASP A 25 16.40 16.98 -31.43
N PHE A 26 17.02 16.85 -30.26
CA PHE A 26 17.02 15.63 -29.44
C PHE A 26 16.49 15.88 -28.03
N ALA A 27 16.02 14.80 -27.38
CA ALA A 27 15.51 14.86 -26.01
C ALA A 27 16.63 15.12 -24.99
N ILE A 28 16.37 16.01 -24.04
CA ILE A 28 17.34 16.32 -22.98
C ILE A 28 17.36 15.15 -21.97
N ASP A 29 18.53 14.54 -21.82
CA ASP A 29 18.79 13.45 -20.88
C ASP A 29 19.64 13.89 -19.69
N LEU A 30 19.03 13.87 -18.50
CA LEU A 30 19.63 14.10 -17.18
C LEU A 30 19.48 12.86 -16.27
N SER A 31 19.26 11.67 -16.86
CA SER A 31 19.02 10.44 -16.11
C SER A 31 20.18 10.04 -15.19
N GLY A 32 19.89 9.73 -13.93
CA GLY A 32 20.90 9.36 -12.94
C GLY A 32 21.84 10.50 -12.53
N ALA A 33 21.58 11.75 -12.94
CA ALA A 33 22.37 12.89 -12.50
C ALA A 33 22.08 13.25 -11.04
N ASN A 34 23.11 13.67 -10.31
CA ASN A 34 22.92 14.41 -9.07
C ASN A 34 22.74 15.90 -9.43
N LEU A 35 21.53 16.41 -9.20
CA LEU A 35 21.12 17.77 -9.56
C LEU A 35 21.02 18.68 -8.34
N TYR A 36 21.29 18.17 -7.14
CA TYR A 36 21.29 18.96 -5.91
C TYR A 36 22.17 20.20 -6.03
N GLN A 37 23.39 20.03 -6.54
CA GLN A 37 24.32 21.15 -6.68
C GLN A 37 23.73 22.24 -7.57
N ALA A 38 23.12 21.87 -8.70
CA ALA A 38 22.54 22.84 -9.61
C ALA A 38 21.44 23.69 -8.98
N PHE A 39 20.58 23.09 -8.16
CA PHE A 39 19.45 23.79 -7.53
C PHE A 39 19.73 24.23 -6.08
N SER A 40 20.98 24.17 -5.63
CA SER A 40 21.40 24.68 -4.32
C SER A 40 21.43 26.22 -4.32
N SER A 41 21.16 26.84 -3.17
CA SER A 41 21.06 28.30 -2.98
C SER A 41 22.36 29.07 -3.29
N GLU A 42 23.48 28.37 -3.47
CA GLU A 42 24.76 28.96 -3.87
C GLU A 42 24.86 29.17 -5.40
N ASN A 43 23.95 28.58 -6.18
CA ASN A 43 23.94 28.68 -7.64
C ASN A 43 22.99 29.77 -8.14
N LYS A 44 23.37 30.40 -9.26
CA LYS A 44 22.65 31.50 -9.96
C LYS A 44 21.23 31.13 -10.45
N LEU A 45 20.74 29.94 -10.12
CA LEU A 45 19.42 29.44 -10.50
C LEU A 45 18.31 29.90 -9.53
N ASP A 46 18.67 30.54 -8.41
CA ASP A 46 17.73 31.05 -7.39
C ASP A 46 17.10 32.43 -7.74
N SER A 47 17.56 33.11 -8.80
CA SER A 47 17.05 34.44 -9.17
C SER A 47 15.84 34.36 -10.11
N GLU A 48 14.63 34.29 -9.56
CA GLU A 48 13.31 34.57 -10.16
C GLU A 48 12.87 33.78 -11.42
N MET A 49 13.79 33.15 -12.15
CA MET A 49 13.56 32.55 -13.45
C MET A 49 13.51 31.03 -13.31
N ARG A 50 12.28 30.50 -13.23
CA ARG A 50 12.01 29.07 -13.08
C ARG A 50 12.56 28.30 -14.29
N ILE A 51 13.51 27.38 -14.09
CA ILE A 51 14.04 26.52 -15.16
C ILE A 51 12.93 25.59 -15.64
N PRO A 52 12.51 25.64 -16.91
CA PRO A 52 11.55 24.68 -17.42
C PRO A 52 12.25 23.35 -17.71
N LEU A 53 11.75 22.28 -17.10
CA LEU A 53 12.21 20.89 -17.24
C LEU A 53 11.19 20.00 -17.97
N ASN A 54 10.28 20.62 -18.73
CA ASN A 54 9.23 19.93 -19.47
C ASN A 54 9.84 18.98 -20.53
N GLY A 55 9.38 17.72 -20.54
CA GLY A 55 9.85 16.68 -21.47
C GLY A 55 11.27 16.16 -21.22
N VAL A 56 11.92 16.57 -20.13
CA VAL A 56 13.28 16.13 -19.79
C VAL A 56 13.25 14.70 -19.23
N ASN A 57 14.25 13.89 -19.58
CA ASN A 57 14.48 12.60 -18.95
C ASN A 57 15.29 12.78 -17.67
N LEU A 58 14.63 12.65 -16.52
CA LEU A 58 15.16 12.75 -15.16
C LEU A 58 15.14 11.39 -14.43
N ALA A 59 15.00 10.28 -15.17
CA ALA A 59 14.88 8.97 -14.57
C ALA A 59 16.08 8.62 -13.69
N GLY A 60 15.84 8.16 -12.47
CA GLY A 60 16.89 7.83 -11.49
C GLY A 60 17.72 9.01 -10.98
N SER A 61 17.35 10.26 -11.31
CA SER A 61 18.09 11.45 -10.87
C SER A 61 17.89 11.73 -9.38
N ASP A 62 18.87 12.40 -8.76
CA ASP A 62 18.81 12.86 -7.39
C ASP A 62 18.56 14.37 -7.35
N LEU A 63 17.33 14.73 -6.95
CA LEU A 63 16.84 16.10 -6.77
C LEU A 63 16.56 16.38 -5.28
N HIS A 64 16.99 15.53 -4.37
CA HIS A 64 16.84 15.72 -2.94
C HIS A 64 18.01 16.51 -2.33
N PRO A 65 17.77 17.50 -1.46
CA PRO A 65 16.59 18.36 -1.34
C PRO A 65 16.72 19.61 -2.22
N CYS A 66 15.88 19.76 -3.25
CA CYS A 66 15.90 20.94 -4.13
C CYS A 66 14.71 21.89 -3.91
N ASN A 67 14.89 23.16 -4.27
CA ASN A 67 13.79 24.09 -4.45
C ASN A 67 13.35 24.11 -5.93
N LEU A 68 12.26 23.42 -6.22
CA LEU A 68 11.63 23.34 -7.54
C LEU A 68 10.26 24.03 -7.56
N SER A 69 10.05 25.03 -6.70
CA SER A 69 8.77 25.72 -6.63
C SER A 69 8.40 26.31 -7.98
N GLY A 70 7.25 25.90 -8.50
CA GLY A 70 6.70 26.43 -9.72
C GLY A 70 7.33 25.95 -11.02
N VAL A 71 8.26 25.00 -10.93
CA VAL A 71 8.92 24.38 -12.08
C VAL A 71 7.91 23.80 -13.06
N ASP A 72 8.21 23.86 -14.36
CA ASP A 72 7.45 23.12 -15.38
C ASP A 72 8.14 21.78 -15.66
N LEU A 73 7.55 20.69 -15.18
CA LEU A 73 7.92 19.29 -15.38
C LEU A 73 6.91 18.56 -16.28
N SER A 74 6.11 19.29 -17.08
CA SER A 74 5.11 18.69 -17.96
C SER A 74 5.74 17.64 -18.89
N ASN A 75 5.20 16.43 -18.95
CA ASN A 75 5.73 15.29 -19.72
C ASN A 75 7.16 14.85 -19.36
N ALA A 76 7.71 15.27 -18.21
CA ALA A 76 9.04 14.82 -17.78
C ALA A 76 9.00 13.35 -17.34
N ASN A 77 10.11 12.63 -17.55
CA ASN A 77 10.28 11.28 -17.01
C ASN A 77 11.06 11.32 -15.69
N LEU A 78 10.38 11.13 -14.57
CA LEU A 78 10.93 11.11 -13.21
C LEU A 78 10.96 9.68 -12.63
N THR A 79 10.83 8.66 -13.46
CA THR A 79 10.81 7.26 -13.03
C THR A 79 12.05 6.93 -12.18
N ASP A 80 11.87 6.33 -11.01
CA ASP A 80 12.93 6.00 -10.05
C ASP A 80 13.74 7.21 -9.50
N ALA A 81 13.29 8.45 -9.72
CA ALA A 81 13.98 9.65 -9.21
C ALA A 81 13.77 9.86 -7.70
N ASN A 82 14.74 10.52 -7.06
CA ASN A 82 14.66 10.94 -5.66
C ASN A 82 14.27 12.43 -5.58
N LEU A 83 13.06 12.71 -5.09
CA LEU A 83 12.50 14.04 -4.83
C LEU A 83 12.10 14.19 -3.35
N ALA A 84 12.64 13.37 -2.44
CA ALA A 84 12.33 13.45 -1.03
C ALA A 84 12.59 14.87 -0.50
N ASN A 85 11.72 15.38 0.37
CA ASN A 85 11.83 16.71 1.00
C ASN A 85 12.02 17.89 0.02
N THR A 86 11.63 17.72 -1.25
CA THR A 86 11.76 18.76 -2.28
C THR A 86 10.59 19.73 -2.22
N ASN A 87 10.85 21.02 -2.45
CA ASN A 87 9.79 22.02 -2.59
C ASN A 87 9.27 22.03 -4.04
N LEU A 88 8.03 21.55 -4.25
CA LEU A 88 7.31 21.55 -5.53
C LEU A 88 6.07 22.46 -5.47
N TYR A 89 6.05 23.46 -4.58
CA TYR A 89 4.93 24.40 -4.44
C TYR A 89 4.59 25.03 -5.79
N LYS A 90 3.34 24.93 -6.25
CA LYS A 90 2.86 25.39 -7.57
C LYS A 90 3.55 24.78 -8.79
N ALA A 91 4.27 23.67 -8.65
CA ALA A 91 4.90 23.00 -9.79
C ALA A 91 3.86 22.46 -10.79
N ARG A 92 4.23 22.43 -12.08
CA ARG A 92 3.40 21.87 -13.15
C ARG A 92 3.98 20.53 -13.56
N LEU A 93 3.28 19.43 -13.28
CA LEU A 93 3.66 18.06 -13.63
C LEU A 93 2.60 17.33 -14.50
N PRO A 94 1.84 17.99 -15.40
CA PRO A 94 0.86 17.27 -16.19
C PRO A 94 1.54 16.23 -17.09
N ARG A 95 1.01 15.02 -17.12
CA ARG A 95 1.55 13.87 -17.88
C ARG A 95 3.00 13.48 -17.53
N ALA A 96 3.50 13.90 -16.36
CA ALA A 96 4.80 13.45 -15.89
C ALA A 96 4.75 11.95 -15.50
N LEU A 97 5.85 11.24 -15.69
CA LEU A 97 6.01 9.86 -15.25
C LEU A 97 6.72 9.86 -13.88
N LEU A 98 5.97 9.68 -12.80
CA LEU A 98 6.46 9.66 -11.41
C LEU A 98 6.54 8.22 -10.86
N ILE A 99 6.76 7.24 -11.74
CA ILE A 99 6.72 5.82 -11.40
C ILE A 99 7.88 5.47 -10.45
N ARG A 100 7.61 4.88 -9.28
CA ARG A 100 8.62 4.57 -8.25
C ARG A 100 9.47 5.77 -7.82
N THR A 101 8.95 6.98 -7.95
CA THR A 101 9.62 8.21 -7.50
C THR A 101 9.45 8.37 -5.99
N ASP A 102 10.52 8.77 -5.29
CA ASP A 102 10.44 9.12 -3.87
C ASP A 102 10.04 10.60 -3.71
N LEU A 103 8.83 10.87 -3.22
CA LEU A 103 8.31 12.19 -2.86
C LEU A 103 8.07 12.31 -1.35
N THR A 104 8.73 11.48 -0.54
CA THR A 104 8.58 11.50 0.92
C THR A 104 8.87 12.89 1.49
N GLY A 105 7.92 13.48 2.21
CA GLY A 105 8.03 14.82 2.79
C GLY A 105 8.06 15.98 1.79
N ALA A 106 7.77 15.74 0.50
CA ALA A 106 7.76 16.80 -0.50
C ALA A 106 6.57 17.77 -0.32
N MET A 107 6.77 19.05 -0.65
CA MET A 107 5.72 20.07 -0.61
C MET A 107 5.15 20.29 -2.02
N LEU A 108 4.01 19.70 -2.34
CA LEU A 108 3.34 19.83 -3.64
C LEU A 108 2.16 20.79 -3.61
N ASP A 109 1.99 21.60 -2.56
CA ASP A 109 0.81 22.47 -2.45
C ASP A 109 0.59 23.34 -3.70
N SER A 110 -0.65 23.36 -4.19
CA SER A 110 -1.07 24.03 -5.42
C SER A 110 -0.39 23.55 -6.69
N ALA A 111 0.28 22.39 -6.70
CA ALA A 111 0.83 21.78 -7.90
C ALA A 111 -0.26 21.22 -8.82
N SER A 112 0.11 20.92 -10.06
CA SER A 112 -0.74 20.24 -11.04
C SER A 112 -0.13 18.90 -11.43
N LEU A 113 -0.79 17.80 -11.07
CA LEU A 113 -0.42 16.42 -11.42
C LEU A 113 -1.33 15.85 -12.52
N ILE A 114 -2.03 16.69 -13.29
CA ILE A 114 -3.05 16.26 -14.25
C ILE A 114 -2.51 15.20 -15.22
N ASN A 115 -3.13 14.02 -15.26
CA ASN A 115 -2.71 12.85 -16.05
C ASN A 115 -1.28 12.35 -15.74
N ALA A 116 -0.71 12.68 -14.59
CA ALA A 116 0.58 12.13 -14.15
C ALA A 116 0.43 10.66 -13.73
N ASP A 117 1.44 9.86 -14.05
CA ASP A 117 1.51 8.47 -13.59
C ASP A 117 2.23 8.42 -12.25
N LEU A 118 1.48 8.11 -11.19
CA LEU A 118 1.96 8.03 -9.80
C LEU A 118 2.09 6.56 -9.33
N THR A 119 2.29 5.63 -10.25
CA THR A 119 2.40 4.20 -9.92
C THR A 119 3.61 3.94 -9.02
N ASP A 120 3.37 3.37 -7.84
CA ASP A 120 4.40 3.04 -6.85
C ASP A 120 5.21 4.25 -6.36
N THR A 121 4.70 5.49 -6.50
CA THR A 121 5.31 6.70 -5.94
C THR A 121 5.21 6.71 -4.41
N GLU A 122 6.25 7.11 -3.71
CA GLU A 122 6.22 7.30 -2.25
C GLU A 122 5.82 8.73 -1.91
N LEU A 123 4.61 8.97 -1.39
CA LEU A 123 4.11 10.29 -0.98
C LEU A 123 4.03 10.44 0.55
N VAL A 124 4.78 9.61 1.27
CA VAL A 124 4.79 9.56 2.74
C VAL A 124 5.04 10.94 3.32
N CYS A 125 4.15 11.45 4.17
CA CYS A 125 4.25 12.79 4.78
C CYS A 125 4.32 13.97 3.79
N ALA A 126 4.02 13.77 2.50
CA ALA A 126 3.97 14.85 1.52
C ALA A 126 2.75 15.75 1.74
N SER A 127 2.84 17.01 1.33
CA SER A 127 1.73 17.96 1.33
C SER A 127 1.16 18.11 -0.09
N LEU A 128 -0.13 17.87 -0.26
CA LEU A 128 -0.87 17.93 -1.53
C LEU A 128 -2.02 18.95 -1.46
N LEU A 129 -1.89 20.03 -0.70
CA LEU A 129 -2.99 20.97 -0.51
C LEU A 129 -3.36 21.68 -1.81
N ASN A 130 -4.63 21.64 -2.21
CA ASN A 130 -5.12 22.27 -3.45
C ASN A 130 -4.42 21.75 -4.74
N VAL A 131 -3.98 20.50 -4.76
CA VAL A 131 -3.34 19.92 -5.95
C VAL A 131 -4.38 19.49 -6.98
N ALA A 132 -4.13 19.82 -8.25
CA ALA A 132 -4.97 19.37 -9.36
C ALA A 132 -4.54 17.96 -9.83
N VAL A 133 -5.39 16.96 -9.61
CA VAL A 133 -5.09 15.52 -9.87
C VAL A 133 -5.96 14.91 -10.98
N ALA A 134 -6.56 15.72 -11.84
CA ALA A 134 -7.42 15.26 -12.94
C ALA A 134 -6.74 14.16 -13.77
N GLY A 135 -7.27 12.94 -13.77
CA GLY A 135 -6.68 11.81 -14.51
C GLY A 135 -5.29 11.37 -14.03
N ALA A 136 -4.73 12.02 -13.00
CA ALA A 136 -3.58 11.51 -12.27
C ALA A 136 -4.02 10.21 -11.59
N GLN A 137 -3.10 9.27 -11.36
CA GLN A 137 -3.40 8.01 -10.67
C GLN A 137 -2.90 7.98 -9.21
N PRO A 138 -3.24 8.96 -8.34
CA PRO A 138 -2.62 9.10 -7.02
C PRO A 138 -2.95 7.94 -6.07
N TRP A 139 -4.00 7.17 -6.34
CA TRP A 139 -4.32 5.97 -5.56
C TRP A 139 -3.31 4.84 -5.73
N LYS A 140 -2.48 4.87 -6.79
CA LYS A 140 -1.38 3.93 -6.99
C LYS A 140 -0.10 4.32 -6.24
N ALA A 141 -0.09 5.48 -5.57
CA ALA A 141 1.00 5.93 -4.73
C ALA A 141 0.79 5.51 -3.27
N ASN A 142 1.88 5.48 -2.50
CA ASN A 142 1.84 5.34 -1.05
C ASN A 142 1.51 6.70 -0.41
N LEU A 143 0.25 6.87 0.01
CA LEU A 143 -0.30 8.11 0.59
C LEU A 143 -0.22 8.17 2.13
N TYR A 144 0.72 7.46 2.76
CA TYR A 144 0.83 7.43 4.22
C TYR A 144 1.08 8.83 4.81
N SER A 145 0.21 9.27 5.72
CA SER A 145 0.31 10.59 6.38
C SER A 145 0.40 11.79 5.41
N THR A 146 -0.05 11.62 4.17
CA THR A 146 -0.07 12.69 3.17
C THR A 146 -1.21 13.66 3.44
N ASP A 147 -0.94 14.97 3.45
CA ASP A 147 -1.98 15.99 3.61
C ASP A 147 -2.61 16.33 2.25
N ALA A 148 -3.70 15.63 1.91
CA ALA A 148 -4.43 15.80 0.65
C ALA A 148 -5.70 16.64 0.78
N ARG A 149 -5.78 17.57 1.74
CA ARG A 149 -6.97 18.43 1.86
C ARG A 149 -7.12 19.32 0.62
N ASN A 150 -8.36 19.46 0.13
CA ASN A 150 -8.72 20.26 -1.05
C ASN A 150 -8.04 19.85 -2.37
N THR A 151 -7.51 18.62 -2.49
CA THR A 151 -7.11 18.09 -3.80
C THR A 151 -8.30 18.02 -4.73
N SER A 152 -8.20 18.62 -5.92
CA SER A 152 -9.30 18.71 -6.88
C SER A 152 -8.97 17.93 -8.15
N PRO A 153 -9.94 17.21 -8.75
CA PRO A 153 -9.80 16.67 -10.09
C PRO A 153 -10.00 17.74 -11.17
N GLU A 154 -10.25 19.01 -10.84
CA GLU A 154 -10.36 20.09 -11.82
C GLU A 154 -9.08 20.93 -11.88
N PRO A 155 -8.68 21.42 -13.07
CA PRO A 155 -7.55 22.33 -13.18
C PRO A 155 -7.81 23.61 -12.38
N TYR A 156 -6.81 24.05 -11.62
CA TYR A 156 -6.86 25.31 -10.90
C TYR A 156 -7.06 26.47 -11.91
N HIS A 157 -8.24 27.08 -11.90
CA HIS A 157 -8.50 28.31 -12.64
C HIS A 157 -8.15 29.51 -11.75
N ASP A 158 -7.17 30.30 -12.18
CA ASP A 158 -6.63 31.46 -11.44
C ASP A 158 -7.63 32.62 -11.17
N ASN A 159 -8.94 32.44 -11.41
CA ASN A 159 -9.92 33.50 -11.22
C ASN A 159 -11.19 33.00 -10.50
N LEU A 160 -11.55 33.74 -9.46
CA LEU A 160 -12.72 33.70 -8.59
C LEU A 160 -12.67 32.81 -7.34
N ASN A 161 -12.68 33.53 -6.21
CA ASN A 161 -13.18 33.15 -4.88
C ASN A 161 -14.55 32.46 -4.94
N ILE A 162 -14.57 31.18 -5.27
CA ILE A 162 -15.60 30.26 -4.83
C ILE A 162 -14.84 29.01 -4.41
N VAL A 163 -14.36 29.00 -3.17
CA VAL A 163 -14.00 27.75 -2.48
C VAL A 163 -15.33 26.99 -2.36
N PRO A 164 -15.56 25.89 -3.11
CA PRO A 164 -16.64 25.00 -2.73
C PRO A 164 -16.22 24.46 -1.36
N ASP A 165 -16.99 24.77 -0.32
CA ASP A 165 -16.80 24.28 1.04
C ASP A 165 -16.81 22.75 1.03
N THR A 166 -15.66 22.19 0.70
CA THR A 166 -15.37 20.78 0.67
C THR A 166 -14.57 20.52 1.93
N ARG A 167 -15.31 20.46 3.05
CA ARG A 167 -14.95 19.65 4.22
C ARG A 167 -14.79 18.15 3.88
N GLY A 168 -14.74 17.81 2.60
CA GLY A 168 -13.74 16.97 1.95
C GLY A 168 -13.20 15.86 2.83
N LEU A 169 -13.86 14.70 2.76
CA LEU A 169 -13.42 13.37 3.18
C LEU A 169 -12.67 13.24 4.52
N LEU A 170 -11.48 13.84 4.67
CA LEU A 170 -10.70 13.91 5.91
C LEU A 170 -11.34 14.79 6.99
N GLY A 171 -12.00 15.89 6.62
CA GLY A 171 -12.76 16.72 7.56
C GLY A 171 -13.97 15.98 8.16
N GLN A 172 -14.57 15.07 7.38
CA GLN A 172 -15.64 14.18 7.83
C GLN A 172 -15.12 13.01 8.69
N ILE A 173 -13.91 12.51 8.43
CA ILE A 173 -13.21 11.58 9.33
C ILE A 173 -12.90 12.26 10.67
N SER A 174 -12.59 13.56 10.66
CA SER A 174 -12.39 14.34 11.90
C SER A 174 -13.68 14.49 12.72
N LEU A 175 -14.86 14.42 12.12
CA LEU A 175 -16.14 14.64 12.81
C LEU A 175 -16.63 13.45 13.65
N LEU A 176 -15.90 12.33 13.68
CA LEU A 176 -16.43 11.05 14.18
C LEU A 176 -15.83 10.49 15.47
N GLU A 177 -15.09 11.24 16.30
CA GLU A 177 -14.61 10.67 17.57
C GLU A 177 -14.95 11.49 18.82
N GLU A 178 -15.63 10.80 19.75
CA GLU A 178 -15.63 11.06 21.18
C GLU A 178 -14.22 11.39 21.67
N HIS A 179 -14.12 12.44 22.48
CA HIS A 179 -12.91 13.14 22.92
C HIS A 179 -11.79 12.32 23.59
N HIS A 180 -11.92 11.00 23.75
CA HIS A 180 -10.93 10.15 24.42
C HIS A 180 -10.09 9.23 23.51
N ARG A 181 -10.37 9.13 22.19
CA ARG A 181 -9.64 8.22 21.27
C ARG A 181 -8.58 8.88 20.36
N ARG A 182 -8.69 10.19 20.09
CA ARG A 182 -7.72 10.95 19.26
C ARG A 182 -6.29 10.91 19.79
N ASP A 183 -6.11 11.10 21.10
CA ASP A 183 -4.79 11.16 21.73
C ASP A 183 -3.91 9.95 21.45
N TYR A 184 -4.48 8.75 21.26
CA TYR A 184 -3.66 7.55 21.03
C TYR A 184 -3.33 7.35 19.54
N LEU A 185 -4.24 7.70 18.62
CA LEU A 185 -3.97 7.63 17.19
C LEU A 185 -2.95 8.71 16.82
N ASP A 186 -3.10 9.93 17.33
CA ASP A 186 -2.13 11.01 17.13
C ASP A 186 -0.77 10.67 17.75
N ARG A 187 -0.74 9.98 18.90
CA ARG A 187 0.50 9.42 19.48
C ARG A 187 1.11 8.28 18.67
N ALA A 188 0.29 7.43 18.04
CA ALA A 188 0.79 6.36 17.17
C ALA A 188 1.29 6.91 15.84
N ILE A 189 0.60 7.89 15.25
CA ILE A 189 0.98 8.59 14.01
C ILE A 189 2.26 9.39 14.21
N SER A 190 2.44 10.02 15.38
CA SER A 190 3.69 10.74 15.72
C SER A 190 4.86 9.82 16.05
N ASN A 191 4.62 8.52 16.23
CA ASN A 191 5.66 7.55 16.48
C ASN A 191 6.16 6.96 15.15
N GLN A 192 7.40 7.30 14.75
CA GLN A 192 7.96 6.95 13.43
C GLN A 192 8.09 5.43 13.17
N ASN A 193 7.91 4.57 14.19
CA ASN A 193 8.09 3.11 14.11
C ASN A 193 6.76 2.35 13.91
N VAL A 194 5.70 3.02 13.46
CA VAL A 194 4.38 2.41 13.22
C VAL A 194 3.97 2.62 11.77
N VAL A 195 3.42 1.58 11.17
CA VAL A 195 2.84 1.60 9.83
C VAL A 195 1.33 1.38 9.93
N LEU A 196 0.56 2.19 9.22
CA LEU A 196 -0.90 2.09 9.17
C LEU A 196 -1.36 1.21 8.02
N PHE A 197 -2.29 0.30 8.30
CA PHE A 197 -2.98 -0.50 7.32
C PHE A 197 -4.49 -0.34 7.47
N PHE A 198 -5.22 -0.47 6.37
CA PHE A 198 -6.64 -0.17 6.31
C PHE A 198 -7.41 -1.35 5.71
N ARG A 199 -8.66 -1.53 6.12
CA ARG A 199 -9.58 -2.51 5.51
C ARG A 199 -11.01 -1.99 5.53
N GLY A 200 -11.68 -2.05 4.38
CA GLY A 200 -13.09 -1.73 4.26
C GLY A 200 -13.98 -2.95 4.38
N GLU A 201 -15.11 -2.80 5.06
CA GLU A 201 -16.19 -3.76 5.14
C GLU A 201 -17.52 -3.08 4.79
N PRO A 202 -18.28 -3.60 3.82
CA PRO A 202 -19.54 -2.99 3.41
C PRO A 202 -20.61 -3.06 4.50
N LYS A 203 -20.50 -4.00 5.44
CA LYS A 203 -21.50 -4.21 6.48
C LYS A 203 -20.88 -4.42 7.86
N CYS A 204 -21.35 -3.65 8.84
CA CYS A 204 -21.04 -3.84 10.24
C CYS A 204 -21.53 -5.20 10.75
N GLY A 205 -20.69 -5.85 11.56
CA GLY A 205 -21.01 -7.14 12.21
C GLY A 205 -20.27 -8.33 11.60
N TRP A 206 -19.49 -8.10 10.54
CA TRP A 206 -18.51 -9.08 10.08
C TRP A 206 -17.43 -9.23 11.14
N GLN A 207 -17.11 -10.48 11.46
CA GLN A 207 -15.99 -10.79 12.34
C GLN A 207 -14.71 -10.68 11.52
N LEU A 208 -13.69 -10.05 12.11
CA LEU A 208 -12.40 -9.83 11.47
C LEU A 208 -11.57 -11.12 11.50
N ARG A 209 -12.04 -12.10 10.72
CA ARG A 209 -11.51 -13.46 10.65
C ARG A 209 -11.10 -13.79 9.22
N PRO A 210 -9.91 -14.39 9.04
CA PRO A 210 -9.52 -14.99 7.77
C PRO A 210 -10.57 -15.97 7.27
N SER A 211 -10.71 -16.09 5.95
CA SER A 211 -11.81 -16.85 5.32
C SER A 211 -11.81 -18.32 5.75
N VAL A 212 -10.65 -18.94 5.89
CA VAL A 212 -10.51 -20.33 6.35
C VAL A 212 -10.92 -20.53 7.82
N MET A 213 -10.84 -19.48 8.64
CA MET A 213 -11.09 -19.52 10.10
C MET A 213 -12.50 -19.05 10.48
N ARG A 214 -13.36 -18.75 9.50
CA ARG A 214 -14.75 -18.38 9.74
C ARG A 214 -15.54 -19.59 10.23
N LEU A 215 -16.43 -19.36 11.20
CA LEU A 215 -17.27 -20.43 11.73
C LEU A 215 -18.19 -20.96 10.63
N PRO A 216 -18.33 -22.29 10.51
CA PRO A 216 -19.27 -22.88 9.57
C PRO A 216 -20.69 -22.44 9.91
N LYS A 217 -21.53 -22.24 8.89
CA LYS A 217 -22.99 -22.16 9.12
C LYS A 217 -23.49 -23.51 9.65
N LYS A 218 -24.68 -23.53 10.25
CA LYS A 218 -25.31 -24.76 10.76
C LYS A 218 -25.27 -25.85 9.66
N ASN A 219 -24.71 -27.01 9.96
CA ASN A 219 -24.47 -28.15 9.06
C ASN A 219 -23.33 -28.00 8.02
N GLN A 220 -22.41 -27.05 8.18
CA GLN A 220 -21.20 -26.96 7.34
C GLN A 220 -19.97 -27.54 8.05
N THR A 221 -19.04 -28.10 7.27
CA THR A 221 -17.76 -28.59 7.75
C THR A 221 -16.83 -27.43 8.11
N GLU A 222 -16.06 -27.58 9.18
CA GLU A 222 -15.04 -26.61 9.58
C GLU A 222 -13.86 -26.63 8.59
N VAL A 223 -13.82 -25.64 7.70
CA VAL A 223 -12.84 -25.56 6.59
C VAL A 223 -11.40 -25.38 7.08
N SER A 224 -11.21 -24.77 8.25
CA SER A 224 -9.88 -24.56 8.89
C SER A 224 -9.06 -25.84 9.05
N LYS A 225 -9.73 -27.00 9.18
CA LYS A 225 -9.06 -28.29 9.37
C LYS A 225 -8.45 -28.87 8.09
N TYR A 226 -8.83 -28.33 6.94
CA TYR A 226 -8.46 -28.85 5.62
C TYR A 226 -7.63 -27.85 4.80
N GLU A 227 -7.08 -26.80 5.43
CA GLU A 227 -6.36 -25.73 4.72
C GLU A 227 -5.25 -26.27 3.80
N SER A 228 -4.40 -27.18 4.32
CA SER A 228 -3.32 -27.80 3.55
C SER A 228 -3.83 -28.71 2.42
N ASP A 229 -4.91 -29.45 2.65
CA ASP A 229 -5.54 -30.28 1.63
C ASP A 229 -6.14 -29.44 0.50
N LEU A 230 -6.74 -28.29 0.83
CA LEU A 230 -7.29 -27.36 -0.16
C LEU A 230 -6.22 -26.83 -1.11
N LEU A 231 -5.07 -26.40 -0.57
CA LEU A 231 -3.97 -25.93 -1.41
C LEU A 231 -3.43 -27.05 -2.30
N ARG A 232 -3.21 -28.24 -1.73
CA ARG A 232 -2.68 -29.39 -2.48
C ARG A 232 -3.62 -29.81 -3.61
N GLU A 233 -4.93 -29.81 -3.37
CA GLU A 233 -5.94 -30.11 -4.38
C GLU A 233 -5.93 -29.04 -5.48
N LEU A 234 -5.84 -27.75 -5.13
CA LEU A 234 -5.76 -26.66 -6.10
C LEU A 234 -4.50 -26.79 -6.98
N MET A 235 -3.34 -27.04 -6.37
CA MET A 235 -2.08 -27.27 -7.09
C MET A 235 -2.13 -28.50 -8.01
N THR A 236 -2.85 -29.55 -7.60
CA THR A 236 -3.04 -30.75 -8.41
C THR A 236 -3.91 -30.48 -9.64
N ARG A 237 -4.91 -29.60 -9.52
CA ARG A 237 -5.82 -29.24 -10.61
C ARG A 237 -5.24 -28.20 -11.57
N ARG A 238 -4.30 -27.39 -11.11
CA ARG A 238 -3.71 -26.26 -11.84
C ARG A 238 -2.18 -26.23 -11.77
N PRO A 239 -1.46 -27.32 -12.07
CA PRO A 239 -0.01 -27.39 -11.88
C PRO A 239 0.75 -26.31 -12.65
N GLU A 240 0.23 -25.88 -13.81
CA GLU A 240 0.80 -24.82 -14.63
C GLU A 240 0.88 -23.46 -13.91
N ASP A 241 -0.12 -23.11 -13.10
CA ASP A 241 -0.20 -21.83 -12.40
C ASP A 241 0.81 -21.77 -11.23
N PHE A 242 1.21 -22.93 -10.69
CA PHE A 242 2.12 -23.04 -9.54
C PHE A 242 3.55 -23.46 -9.92
N GLY A 243 3.80 -23.88 -11.16
CA GLY A 243 5.07 -24.51 -11.56
C GLY A 243 6.33 -23.66 -11.38
N GLY A 244 6.19 -22.33 -11.34
CA GLY A 244 7.28 -21.38 -11.10
C GLY A 244 7.44 -20.93 -9.64
N LEU A 245 6.51 -21.30 -8.74
CA LEU A 245 6.47 -20.78 -7.38
C LEU A 245 7.17 -21.71 -6.40
N THR A 246 8.33 -21.30 -5.90
CA THR A 246 9.06 -22.02 -4.85
C THR A 246 8.64 -21.60 -3.44
N SER A 247 8.16 -20.36 -3.27
CA SER A 247 7.77 -19.86 -1.95
C SER A 247 6.40 -20.36 -1.52
N ALA A 248 6.30 -20.88 -0.29
CA ALA A 248 5.02 -21.24 0.30
C ALA A 248 4.07 -20.04 0.37
N LEU A 249 4.59 -18.85 0.69
CA LEU A 249 3.81 -17.63 0.79
C LEU A 249 3.15 -17.25 -0.54
N GLU A 250 3.91 -17.29 -1.64
CA GLU A 250 3.42 -16.96 -2.98
C GLU A 250 2.33 -17.94 -3.43
N GLN A 251 2.50 -19.23 -3.15
CA GLN A 251 1.49 -20.25 -3.45
C GLN A 251 0.17 -19.94 -2.73
N TRP A 252 0.22 -19.52 -1.46
CA TRP A 252 -0.99 -19.12 -0.72
C TRP A 252 -1.62 -17.82 -1.24
N VAL A 253 -0.80 -16.82 -1.56
CA VAL A 253 -1.28 -15.53 -2.12
C VAL A 253 -1.98 -15.77 -3.46
N LEU A 254 -1.40 -16.60 -4.33
CA LEU A 254 -2.01 -16.99 -5.60
C LEU A 254 -3.34 -17.74 -5.36
N ALA A 255 -3.35 -18.72 -4.45
CA ALA A 255 -4.56 -19.46 -4.12
C ALA A 255 -5.69 -18.55 -3.63
N GLN A 256 -5.38 -17.58 -2.75
CA GLN A 256 -6.34 -16.60 -2.27
C GLN A 256 -6.82 -15.65 -3.38
N HIS A 257 -5.94 -15.25 -4.29
CA HIS A 257 -6.32 -14.45 -5.45
C HIS A 257 -7.41 -15.14 -6.29
N HIS A 258 -7.32 -16.47 -6.40
CA HIS A 258 -8.33 -17.32 -7.04
C HIS A 258 -9.50 -17.73 -6.12
N GLY A 259 -9.61 -17.14 -4.93
CA GLY A 259 -10.75 -17.31 -4.03
C GLY A 259 -10.67 -18.53 -3.11
N LEU A 260 -9.53 -19.22 -3.03
CA LEU A 260 -9.34 -20.28 -2.05
C LEU A 260 -9.44 -19.69 -0.63
N PRO A 261 -10.16 -20.33 0.32
CA PRO A 261 -10.15 -19.89 1.70
C PRO A 261 -8.75 -20.04 2.30
N THR A 262 -8.20 -18.97 2.87
CA THR A 262 -6.86 -18.97 3.48
C THR A 262 -6.88 -18.24 4.83
N ARG A 263 -5.79 -18.38 5.59
CA ARG A 263 -5.52 -17.66 6.85
C ARG A 263 -5.06 -16.20 6.66
N PHE A 264 -4.95 -15.74 5.43
CA PHE A 264 -4.58 -14.36 5.12
C PHE A 264 -5.82 -13.48 5.12
N LEU A 265 -5.64 -12.22 5.52
CA LEU A 265 -6.69 -11.23 5.54
C LEU A 265 -6.22 -9.98 4.77
N ASP A 266 -6.96 -9.61 3.72
CA ASP A 266 -6.61 -8.47 2.89
C ASP A 266 -6.64 -7.16 3.68
N VAL A 267 -5.58 -6.38 3.56
CA VAL A 267 -5.48 -5.00 4.01
C VAL A 267 -4.84 -4.16 2.91
N THR A 268 -4.90 -2.84 3.04
CA THR A 268 -4.31 -1.92 2.07
C THR A 268 -3.58 -0.81 2.81
N LEU A 269 -2.50 -0.30 2.20
CA LEU A 269 -1.84 0.92 2.66
C LEU A 269 -2.62 2.18 2.28
N ASN A 270 -3.56 2.07 1.35
CA ASN A 270 -4.33 3.19 0.84
C ASN A 270 -5.69 3.30 1.57
N PRO A 271 -5.90 4.33 2.41
CA PRO A 271 -7.16 4.50 3.14
C PRO A 271 -8.37 4.73 2.22
N LEU A 272 -8.18 5.29 1.03
CA LEU A 272 -9.26 5.52 0.07
C LEU A 272 -9.75 4.21 -0.56
N VAL A 273 -8.84 3.23 -0.77
CA VAL A 273 -9.21 1.89 -1.23
C VAL A 273 -10.03 1.16 -0.16
N ALA A 274 -9.63 1.27 1.10
CA ALA A 274 -10.42 0.75 2.20
C ALA A 274 -11.79 1.44 2.30
N LEU A 275 -11.84 2.76 2.14
CA LEU A 275 -13.10 3.50 2.15
C LEU A 275 -14.03 3.07 1.01
N PHE A 276 -13.50 2.93 -0.21
CA PHE A 276 -14.24 2.39 -1.36
C PHE A 276 -14.86 1.03 -1.04
N ASN A 277 -14.04 0.09 -0.53
CA ASN A 277 -14.50 -1.25 -0.18
C ASN A 277 -15.55 -1.27 0.95
N ALA A 278 -15.58 -0.25 1.81
CA ALA A 278 -16.60 -0.11 2.84
C ALA A 278 -17.91 0.49 2.33
N CYS A 279 -17.92 1.11 1.15
CA CYS A 279 -19.08 1.78 0.58
C CYS A 279 -19.67 1.06 -0.63
N LYS A 280 -18.87 0.31 -1.41
CA LYS A 280 -19.26 -0.22 -2.72
C LYS A 280 -20.44 -1.22 -2.70
N ASP A 281 -20.58 -1.98 -1.60
CA ASP A 281 -21.61 -3.01 -1.45
C ASP A 281 -22.53 -2.71 -0.25
N ASP A 282 -23.66 -3.43 -0.18
CA ASP A 282 -24.66 -3.36 0.90
C ASP A 282 -25.07 -1.91 1.23
N MET A 283 -25.55 -1.15 0.24
CA MET A 283 -25.82 0.29 0.36
C MET A 283 -26.72 0.67 1.56
N ASP A 284 -27.65 -0.21 1.93
CA ASP A 284 -28.56 0.00 3.06
C ASP A 284 -27.93 -0.29 4.44
N ALA A 285 -26.79 -0.96 4.48
CA ALA A 285 -26.09 -1.32 5.71
C ALA A 285 -25.06 -0.25 6.11
N VAL A 286 -24.84 -0.12 7.42
CA VAL A 286 -23.73 0.68 7.96
C VAL A 286 -22.41 -0.02 7.60
N GLY A 287 -21.56 0.65 6.82
CA GLY A 287 -20.22 0.18 6.48
C GLY A 287 -19.24 0.37 7.64
N ARG A 288 -18.06 -0.24 7.53
CA ARG A 288 -16.99 -0.11 8.51
C ARG A 288 -15.64 -0.05 7.83
N MET A 289 -14.78 0.86 8.31
CA MET A 289 -13.37 0.88 7.95
C MET A 289 -12.54 0.57 9.20
N HIS A 290 -11.65 -0.40 9.06
CA HIS A 290 -10.68 -0.78 10.07
C HIS A 290 -9.36 -0.08 9.80
N ILE A 291 -8.73 0.41 10.87
CA ILE A 291 -7.39 1.01 10.84
C ILE A 291 -6.52 0.21 11.81
N PHE A 292 -5.43 -0.35 11.29
CA PHE A 292 -4.46 -1.13 12.03
C PHE A 292 -3.18 -0.32 12.16
N ALA A 293 -2.81 0.03 13.39
CA ALA A 293 -1.50 0.55 13.72
C ALA A 293 -0.59 -0.64 14.04
N VAL A 294 0.38 -0.91 13.17
CA VAL A 294 1.26 -2.07 13.26
C VAL A 294 2.70 -1.60 13.42
N PRO A 295 3.42 -2.04 14.48
CA PRO A 295 4.85 -1.76 14.60
C PRO A 295 5.62 -2.24 13.38
N ASP A 296 6.57 -1.45 12.91
CA ASP A 296 7.46 -1.77 11.78
C ASP A 296 8.13 -3.16 11.92
N THR A 297 8.50 -3.55 13.15
CA THR A 297 9.05 -4.87 13.50
C THR A 297 8.16 -6.06 13.12
N LEU A 298 6.85 -5.85 13.01
CA LEU A 298 5.86 -6.86 12.61
C LEU A 298 5.44 -6.76 11.14
N VAL A 299 5.91 -5.73 10.43
CA VAL A 299 5.79 -5.59 8.98
C VAL A 299 6.97 -6.34 8.35
N LYS A 300 6.66 -7.43 7.63
CA LYS A 300 7.65 -8.32 7.04
C LYS A 300 7.61 -8.25 5.52
N SER A 301 8.78 -8.26 4.89
CA SER A 301 8.92 -8.45 3.44
C SER A 301 8.58 -9.90 3.08
N PHE A 302 8.19 -10.13 1.83
CA PHE A 302 7.92 -11.47 1.30
C PHE A 302 9.07 -12.47 1.50
N SER A 303 10.32 -11.97 1.60
CA SER A 303 11.53 -12.79 1.82
C SER A 303 11.81 -13.14 3.28
N SER A 304 10.98 -12.71 4.24
CA SER A 304 11.20 -12.94 5.67
C SER A 304 11.16 -14.41 6.07
N ASP A 305 12.13 -14.84 6.88
CA ASP A 305 12.21 -16.20 7.45
C ASP A 305 10.99 -16.52 8.34
N THR A 306 10.57 -15.58 9.18
CA THR A 306 9.35 -15.71 9.99
C THR A 306 8.12 -15.99 9.12
N LEU A 307 8.01 -15.35 7.95
CA LEU A 307 6.86 -15.59 7.06
C LEU A 307 6.96 -16.93 6.36
N SER A 308 8.17 -17.37 5.96
CA SER A 308 8.35 -18.72 5.42
C SER A 308 7.95 -19.78 6.47
N VAL A 309 8.23 -19.55 7.76
CA VAL A 309 7.75 -20.42 8.85
C VAL A 309 6.22 -20.42 8.90
N VAL A 310 5.57 -19.26 8.99
CA VAL A 310 4.10 -19.16 9.11
C VAL A 310 3.38 -19.74 7.88
N ALA A 311 3.91 -19.50 6.67
CA ALA A 311 3.34 -20.00 5.42
C ALA A 311 3.52 -21.52 5.26
N ASN A 312 4.66 -22.08 5.67
CA ASN A 312 4.86 -23.53 5.65
C ASN A 312 4.09 -24.23 6.76
N LEU A 313 3.87 -23.58 7.90
CA LEU A 313 3.02 -24.10 8.97
C LEU A 313 1.58 -24.31 8.47
N ALA A 314 1.07 -23.43 7.60
CA ALA A 314 -0.23 -23.59 6.95
C ALA A 314 -0.32 -24.83 6.03
N LYS A 315 0.82 -25.34 5.54
CA LYS A 315 0.88 -26.56 4.71
C LYS A 315 0.85 -27.84 5.52
N LEU A 316 1.02 -27.76 6.84
CA LEU A 316 0.87 -28.91 7.72
C LEU A 316 -0.62 -29.28 7.87
N THR A 317 -0.89 -30.53 8.24
CA THR A 317 -2.24 -30.93 8.61
C THR A 317 -2.65 -30.27 9.93
N TRP A 318 -3.96 -30.13 10.15
CA TRP A 318 -4.50 -29.62 11.41
C TRP A 318 -3.94 -30.34 12.65
N ARG A 319 -3.80 -31.66 12.60
CA ARG A 319 -3.25 -32.45 13.73
C ARG A 319 -1.79 -32.13 14.01
N GLU A 320 -0.99 -31.93 12.96
CA GLU A 320 0.41 -31.54 13.10
C GLU A 320 0.54 -30.14 13.66
N GLN A 321 -0.32 -29.22 13.21
CA GLN A 321 -0.43 -27.87 13.78
C GLN A 321 -0.77 -27.91 15.27
N GLU A 322 -1.76 -28.70 15.70
CA GLU A 322 -2.10 -28.87 17.13
C GLU A 322 -0.93 -29.38 17.97
N LEU A 323 -0.14 -30.33 17.44
CA LEU A 323 1.04 -30.85 18.12
C LEU A 323 2.14 -29.79 18.33
N LEU A 324 2.21 -28.79 17.45
CA LEU A 324 3.15 -27.67 17.57
C LEU A 324 2.68 -26.59 18.55
N ILE A 325 1.36 -26.48 18.76
CA ILE A 325 0.77 -25.58 19.75
C ILE A 325 0.89 -26.17 21.16
N GLY A 326 0.60 -27.47 21.29
CA GLY A 326 0.49 -28.17 22.58
C GLY A 326 1.81 -28.44 23.28
N SER A 327 2.95 -28.15 22.65
CA SER A 327 4.25 -28.12 23.32
C SER A 327 4.44 -26.79 24.05
N GLU A 328 3.64 -26.54 25.09
CA GLU A 328 3.93 -25.52 26.11
C GLU A 328 5.12 -25.97 26.99
N ASN A 329 6.24 -26.35 26.38
CA ASN A 329 7.48 -26.40 27.13
C ASN A 329 8.01 -24.96 27.20
N ASP A 330 8.46 -24.53 28.38
CA ASP A 330 9.02 -23.20 28.68
C ASP A 330 10.23 -22.75 27.82
N GLU A 331 10.56 -23.48 26.75
CA GLU A 331 11.62 -23.15 25.81
C GLU A 331 11.10 -22.16 24.76
N ALA A 332 11.72 -20.96 24.71
CA ALA A 332 11.36 -19.92 23.75
C ALA A 332 11.76 -20.25 22.29
N GLU A 333 12.65 -21.23 22.09
CA GLU A 333 13.19 -21.63 20.80
C GLU A 333 13.22 -23.16 20.68
N ILE A 334 12.77 -23.69 19.54
CA ILE A 334 12.92 -25.13 19.24
C ILE A 334 14.30 -25.32 18.60
N ASN A 335 15.25 -25.87 19.35
CA ASN A 335 16.49 -26.42 18.78
C ASN A 335 16.22 -27.85 18.29
N LEU A 336 16.29 -28.06 16.97
CA LEU A 336 16.07 -29.35 16.33
C LEU A 336 17.19 -30.38 16.64
N GLY A 337 17.09 -31.03 17.81
CA GLY A 337 17.88 -32.21 18.24
C GLY A 337 17.07 -33.52 18.26
N ASP A 338 17.76 -34.65 18.47
CA ASP A 338 17.44 -36.03 18.03
C ASP A 338 16.12 -36.71 18.49
N ASN A 339 15.23 -36.05 19.23
CA ASN A 339 13.92 -36.62 19.64
C ASN A 339 12.76 -35.95 18.90
N LEU A 340 12.68 -36.18 17.58
CA LEU A 340 11.90 -35.34 16.68
C LEU A 340 10.41 -35.70 16.58
N ASN A 341 9.57 -34.73 16.94
CA ASN A 341 8.18 -34.64 16.51
C ASN A 341 8.14 -34.51 14.97
N LEU A 342 7.52 -35.46 14.29
CA LEU A 342 7.45 -35.53 12.82
C LEU A 342 6.89 -34.25 12.18
N ALA A 343 6.02 -33.52 12.90
CA ALA A 343 5.48 -32.23 12.45
C ALA A 343 6.56 -31.16 12.30
N VAL A 344 7.52 -31.10 13.24
CA VAL A 344 8.63 -30.13 13.20
C VAL A 344 9.59 -30.47 12.05
N LEU A 345 9.88 -31.75 11.83
CA LEU A 345 10.67 -32.20 10.68
C LEU A 345 10.05 -31.75 9.36
N ARG A 346 8.74 -31.97 9.18
CA ARG A 346 8.03 -31.58 7.96
C ARG A 346 8.01 -30.07 7.76
N LEU A 347 7.80 -29.31 8.82
CA LEU A 347 7.88 -27.85 8.78
C LEU A 347 9.25 -27.39 8.30
N TYR A 348 10.30 -27.90 8.93
CA TYR A 348 11.68 -27.56 8.59
C TYR A 348 12.05 -27.95 7.15
N GLN A 349 11.68 -29.16 6.71
CA GLN A 349 11.91 -29.60 5.35
C GLN A 349 11.19 -28.73 4.32
N GLY A 350 9.93 -28.35 4.59
CA GLY A 350 9.18 -27.44 3.72
C GLY A 350 9.85 -26.08 3.59
N ILE A 351 10.37 -25.53 4.70
CA ILE A 351 11.11 -24.27 4.68
C ILE A 351 12.44 -24.43 3.92
N GLN A 352 13.18 -25.52 4.12
CA GLN A 352 14.45 -25.75 3.43
C GLN A 352 14.32 -25.95 1.91
N GLN A 353 13.18 -26.49 1.45
CA GLN A 353 12.89 -26.57 0.02
C GLN A 353 12.79 -25.18 -0.62
N GLU A 354 12.29 -24.19 0.11
CA GLU A 354 12.24 -22.79 -0.31
C GLU A 354 13.56 -22.05 -0.05
N LYS A 355 14.19 -22.30 1.11
CA LYS A 355 15.38 -21.61 1.62
C LYS A 355 16.38 -22.63 2.15
N SER A 356 17.28 -23.09 1.29
CA SER A 356 18.29 -24.10 1.63
C SER A 356 19.19 -23.71 2.81
N TYR A 357 19.39 -22.40 3.02
CA TYR A 357 20.19 -21.83 4.10
C TYR A 357 19.44 -21.65 5.43
N PHE A 358 18.14 -21.98 5.52
CA PHE A 358 17.35 -21.74 6.72
C PHE A 358 17.93 -22.49 7.94
N GLU A 359 18.26 -21.73 8.97
CA GLU A 359 18.79 -22.26 10.22
C GLU A 359 17.71 -23.01 11.00
N ARG A 360 18.12 -24.01 11.79
CA ARG A 360 17.24 -24.84 12.62
C ARG A 360 16.71 -24.12 13.87
N ARG A 361 16.33 -22.84 13.75
CA ARG A 361 15.90 -21.99 14.84
C ARG A 361 14.55 -21.37 14.51
N ILE A 362 13.52 -21.77 15.24
CA ILE A 362 12.17 -21.22 15.12
C ILE A 362 11.77 -20.67 16.49
N ASP A 363 11.43 -19.38 16.54
CA ASP A 363 10.86 -18.73 17.71
C ASP A 363 9.37 -19.09 17.81
N ILE A 364 9.00 -19.88 18.82
CA ILE A 364 7.61 -20.33 19.01
C ILE A 364 6.68 -19.14 19.27
N ARG A 365 7.19 -18.03 19.82
CA ARG A 365 6.39 -16.82 20.09
C ARG A 365 5.85 -16.22 18.80
N ASP A 366 6.50 -16.43 17.66
CA ASP A 366 6.02 -15.97 16.36
C ASP A 366 4.71 -16.66 15.95
N TYR A 367 4.43 -17.87 16.44
CA TYR A 367 3.18 -18.57 16.17
C TYR A 367 1.95 -17.83 16.71
N TYR A 368 2.16 -17.03 17.76
CA TYR A 368 1.11 -16.26 18.43
C TYR A 368 1.13 -14.79 18.05
N LYS A 369 1.93 -14.39 17.05
CA LYS A 369 1.94 -13.03 16.52
C LYS A 369 1.03 -12.93 15.29
N VAL A 370 0.65 -11.69 15.00
CA VAL A 370 0.04 -11.31 13.73
C VAL A 370 1.07 -10.48 12.99
N PHE A 371 1.41 -10.89 11.78
CA PHE A 371 2.35 -10.18 10.92
C PHE A 371 1.60 -9.50 9.78
N VAL A 372 2.15 -8.39 9.30
CA VAL A 372 1.74 -7.82 8.01
C VAL A 372 2.75 -8.20 6.95
N VAL A 373 2.26 -8.68 5.83
CA VAL A 373 3.04 -9.08 4.67
C VAL A 373 2.82 -8.08 3.56
N LYS A 374 3.91 -7.49 3.05
CA LYS A 374 3.90 -6.78 1.76
C LYS A 374 4.28 -7.80 0.68
N PRO A 375 3.32 -8.33 -0.10
CA PRO A 375 3.60 -9.34 -1.12
C PRO A 375 4.45 -8.75 -2.24
N GLN A 376 5.20 -9.61 -2.92
CA GLN A 376 5.81 -9.23 -4.19
C GLN A 376 4.70 -8.99 -5.22
N GLN A 377 4.75 -7.84 -5.89
CA GLN A 377 3.63 -7.30 -6.66
C GLN A 377 3.51 -7.93 -8.06
N PHE A 378 3.12 -9.21 -8.13
CA PHE A 378 2.99 -9.94 -9.39
C PHE A 378 1.63 -9.76 -10.09
N SER A 379 0.63 -9.18 -9.42
CA SER A 379 -0.73 -8.99 -9.95
C SER A 379 -1.10 -7.52 -10.02
N ASP A 380 -1.69 -7.11 -11.15
CA ASP A 380 -2.20 -5.75 -11.37
C ASP A 380 -3.25 -5.35 -10.33
N ARG A 381 -4.01 -6.31 -9.79
CA ARG A 381 -4.96 -6.08 -8.69
C ARG A 381 -4.26 -5.72 -7.39
N ILE A 382 -3.19 -6.41 -7.02
CA ILE A 382 -2.43 -6.13 -5.78
C ILE A 382 -1.74 -4.77 -5.88
N ARG A 383 -1.21 -4.45 -7.06
CA ARG A 383 -0.62 -3.14 -7.40
C ARG A 383 -1.63 -2.01 -7.29
N ALA A 384 -2.78 -2.14 -7.95
CA ALA A 384 -3.83 -1.12 -7.97
C ALA A 384 -4.41 -0.80 -6.59
N GLN A 385 -4.35 -1.76 -5.66
CA GLN A 385 -4.93 -1.64 -4.32
C GLN A 385 -3.91 -1.24 -3.25
N ALA A 386 -2.62 -1.07 -3.58
CA ALA A 386 -1.54 -1.01 -2.59
C ALA A 386 -1.69 -2.13 -1.52
N GLY A 387 -1.93 -3.35 -2.02
CA GLY A 387 -2.40 -4.49 -1.23
C GLY A 387 -1.33 -5.06 -0.29
N ALA A 388 -1.74 -5.42 0.91
CA ALA A 388 -0.95 -6.15 1.90
C ALA A 388 -1.85 -7.18 2.60
N PHE A 389 -1.25 -8.08 3.39
CA PHE A 389 -2.01 -9.12 4.08
C PHE A 389 -1.66 -9.17 5.56
N LEU A 390 -2.67 -9.26 6.42
CA LEU A 390 -2.47 -9.74 7.78
C LEU A 390 -2.43 -11.26 7.77
N VAL A 391 -1.42 -11.84 8.41
CA VAL A 391 -1.30 -13.29 8.56
C VAL A 391 -1.03 -13.66 10.00
N SER A 392 -1.63 -14.76 10.46
CA SER A 392 -1.31 -15.37 11.74
C SER A 392 -1.24 -16.88 11.60
N ALA A 393 -0.37 -17.50 12.41
CA ALA A 393 -0.27 -18.95 12.47
C ALA A 393 -1.49 -19.59 13.12
N PHE A 394 -1.96 -19.06 14.26
CA PHE A 394 -3.03 -19.70 15.04
C PHE A 394 -4.18 -18.78 15.49
N HIS A 395 -4.09 -17.47 15.28
CA HIS A 395 -5.17 -16.57 15.69
C HIS A 395 -6.40 -16.71 14.79
N LYS A 396 -7.51 -17.18 15.38
CA LYS A 396 -8.81 -17.27 14.70
C LYS A 396 -9.47 -15.90 14.49
N GLU A 397 -9.13 -14.91 15.33
CA GLU A 397 -9.62 -13.54 15.27
C GLU A 397 -8.47 -12.55 15.31
N ILE A 398 -8.47 -11.58 14.40
CA ILE A 398 -7.44 -10.54 14.29
C ILE A 398 -8.01 -9.23 14.85
N ASP A 399 -8.49 -9.23 16.09
CA ASP A 399 -8.94 -8.02 16.78
C ASP A 399 -8.20 -7.80 18.10
N ARG A 400 -8.05 -6.52 18.48
CA ARG A 400 -7.27 -6.11 19.65
C ARG A 400 -7.71 -6.82 20.92
N ASP A 401 -9.02 -6.94 21.15
CA ASP A 401 -9.52 -7.50 22.41
C ASP A 401 -9.28 -9.02 22.46
N SER A 402 -9.41 -9.72 21.34
CA SER A 402 -9.09 -11.15 21.23
C SER A 402 -7.58 -11.42 21.37
N ILE A 403 -6.74 -10.53 20.83
CA ILE A 403 -5.29 -10.60 20.96
C ILE A 403 -4.84 -10.34 22.42
N ILE A 404 -5.46 -9.39 23.12
CA ILE A 404 -5.15 -9.07 24.53
C ILE A 404 -5.68 -10.17 25.48
N ARG A 405 -6.90 -10.68 25.26
CA ARG A 405 -7.54 -11.68 26.14
C ARG A 405 -6.74 -12.98 26.27
N LEU A 406 -5.97 -13.34 25.24
CA LEU A 406 -5.17 -14.57 25.23
C LEU A 406 -3.77 -14.39 25.84
N HIS A 407 -3.29 -13.16 26.04
CA HIS A 407 -1.91 -12.90 26.49
C HIS A 407 -1.84 -11.79 27.53
N GLY A 408 -2.02 -12.17 28.79
CA GLY A 408 -1.86 -11.29 29.96
C GLY A 408 -0.42 -10.85 30.30
N GLN A 409 0.59 -11.14 29.46
CA GLN A 409 2.00 -10.84 29.77
C GLN A 409 2.88 -10.39 28.58
N TYR A 410 2.36 -10.29 27.35
CA TYR A 410 3.14 -9.85 26.18
C TYR A 410 2.49 -8.64 25.53
N PRO A 411 3.28 -7.62 25.09
CA PRO A 411 2.71 -6.44 24.45
C PRO A 411 1.94 -6.88 23.18
N PRO A 412 0.76 -6.30 22.92
CA PRO A 412 -0.10 -6.80 21.86
C PRO A 412 0.59 -6.65 20.49
N PRO A 413 0.61 -7.70 19.64
CA PRO A 413 1.19 -7.65 18.30
C PRO A 413 0.44 -6.73 17.32
N ILE A 414 -0.67 -6.12 17.72
CA ILE A 414 -1.30 -5.01 17.01
C ILE A 414 -1.40 -3.85 17.99
N PHE A 415 -0.67 -2.78 17.71
CA PHE A 415 -0.54 -1.64 18.61
C PHE A 415 -1.89 -0.96 18.85
N ALA A 416 -2.70 -0.83 17.79
CA ALA A 416 -4.08 -0.38 17.90
C ALA A 416 -4.96 -0.82 16.71
N HIS A 417 -6.24 -1.07 17.00
CA HIS A 417 -7.28 -1.36 16.03
C HIS A 417 -8.42 -0.35 16.19
N TYR A 418 -8.62 0.52 15.21
CA TYR A 418 -9.70 1.48 15.19
C TYR A 418 -10.78 1.06 14.21
N LYS A 419 -12.02 1.49 14.51
CA LYS A 419 -13.20 1.17 13.71
C LYS A 419 -13.93 2.46 13.42
N LEU A 420 -13.90 2.89 12.17
CA LEU A 420 -14.71 3.99 11.66
C LEU A 420 -16.00 3.41 11.10
N GLN A 421 -17.15 3.86 11.58
CA GLN A 421 -18.44 3.48 11.01
C GLN A 421 -18.84 4.45 9.90
N ILE A 422 -19.37 3.91 8.81
CA ILE A 422 -19.83 4.69 7.67
C ILE A 422 -21.34 4.52 7.56
N PRO A 423 -22.12 5.55 7.92
CA PRO A 423 -23.58 5.52 7.78
C PRO A 423 -24.01 5.18 6.35
N SER A 424 -25.06 4.37 6.21
CA SER A 424 -25.58 3.94 4.90
C SER A 424 -25.95 5.14 4.00
N ASN A 425 -26.58 6.17 4.58
CA ASN A 425 -26.96 7.39 3.87
C ASN A 425 -25.77 8.24 3.35
N ARG A 426 -24.53 7.94 3.74
CA ARG A 426 -23.32 8.63 3.24
C ARG A 426 -22.58 7.84 2.18
N LYS A 427 -22.84 6.54 2.03
CA LYS A 427 -22.08 5.68 1.11
C LYS A 427 -22.10 6.19 -0.32
N GLU A 428 -23.27 6.59 -0.83
CA GLU A 428 -23.40 7.07 -2.20
C GLU A 428 -22.62 8.37 -2.43
N HIS A 429 -22.69 9.30 -1.48
CA HIS A 429 -21.93 10.53 -1.54
C HIS A 429 -20.41 10.27 -1.54
N ILE A 430 -19.94 9.39 -0.66
CA ILE A 430 -18.52 8.98 -0.60
C ILE A 430 -18.09 8.32 -1.91
N LEU A 431 -18.90 7.40 -2.47
CA LEU A 431 -18.61 6.78 -3.76
C LEU A 431 -18.53 7.82 -4.88
N ASN A 432 -19.41 8.83 -4.90
CA ASN A 432 -19.36 9.91 -5.89
C ASN A 432 -18.07 10.72 -5.78
N GLU A 433 -17.61 11.03 -4.56
CA GLU A 433 -16.33 11.72 -4.33
C GLU A 433 -15.13 10.84 -4.71
N LEU A 434 -15.17 9.54 -4.43
CA LEU A 434 -14.13 8.59 -4.83
C LEU A 434 -14.06 8.44 -6.36
N ARG A 435 -15.19 8.39 -7.06
CA ARG A 435 -15.23 8.36 -8.53
C ARG A 435 -14.58 9.60 -9.15
N ARG A 436 -14.73 10.77 -8.51
CA ARG A 436 -14.05 12.01 -8.94
C ARG A 436 -12.53 11.92 -8.82
N LEU A 437 -12.02 11.16 -7.86
CA LEU A 437 -10.61 10.81 -7.73
C LEU A 437 -10.21 9.60 -8.59
N ASN A 438 -11.07 9.19 -9.53
CA ASN A 438 -10.93 8.01 -10.39
C ASN A 438 -10.68 6.71 -9.59
N ILE A 439 -11.28 6.61 -8.41
CA ILE A 439 -11.35 5.39 -7.61
C ILE A 439 -12.69 4.72 -7.91
N THR A 440 -12.66 3.80 -8.86
CA THR A 440 -13.82 3.03 -9.34
C THR A 440 -13.57 1.52 -9.24
N ASN A 441 -14.62 0.72 -9.41
CA ASN A 441 -14.48 -0.74 -9.41
C ASN A 441 -13.50 -1.22 -10.50
N GLU A 442 -13.55 -0.62 -11.68
CA GLU A 442 -12.64 -0.90 -12.81
C GLU A 442 -11.18 -0.62 -12.46
N THR A 443 -10.90 0.57 -11.90
CA THR A 443 -9.51 0.96 -11.57
C THR A 443 -8.89 0.13 -10.44
N LEU A 444 -9.70 -0.37 -9.51
CA LEU A 444 -9.23 -1.15 -8.36
C LEU A 444 -9.23 -2.66 -8.60
N TYR A 445 -10.10 -3.16 -9.48
CA TYR A 445 -10.22 -4.57 -9.83
C TYR A 445 -10.08 -4.72 -11.35
N PRO A 446 -8.89 -4.50 -11.91
CA PRO A 446 -8.68 -4.54 -13.36
C PRO A 446 -9.00 -5.94 -13.90
N GLY A 447 -9.89 -6.01 -14.88
CA GLY A 447 -10.34 -7.26 -15.49
C GLY A 447 -11.40 -7.02 -16.58
N LEU A 448 -11.53 -7.95 -17.53
CA LEU A 448 -12.51 -7.81 -18.62
C LEU A 448 -13.93 -7.66 -18.09
N ASP A 449 -14.28 -8.42 -17.04
CA ASP A 449 -15.62 -8.43 -16.45
C ASP A 449 -15.96 -7.09 -15.78
N SER A 450 -15.02 -6.49 -15.02
CA SER A 450 -15.23 -5.21 -14.35
C SER A 450 -15.27 -4.03 -15.33
N SER A 451 -14.43 -4.06 -16.37
CA SER A 451 -14.49 -3.08 -17.47
C SER A 451 -15.78 -3.20 -18.27
N ALA A 452 -16.27 -4.42 -18.55
CA ALA A 452 -17.53 -4.62 -19.26
C ALA A 452 -18.74 -4.12 -18.44
N GLU A 453 -18.73 -4.34 -17.13
CA GLU A 453 -19.76 -3.83 -16.21
C GLU A 453 -19.74 -2.28 -16.15
N ALA A 454 -18.56 -1.67 -16.04
CA ALA A 454 -18.42 -0.21 -16.04
C ALA A 454 -18.91 0.43 -17.35
N VAL A 455 -18.59 -0.18 -18.51
CA VAL A 455 -19.09 0.27 -19.81
C VAL A 455 -20.62 0.19 -19.85
N LYS A 456 -21.20 -0.94 -19.43
CA LYS A 456 -22.67 -1.10 -19.38
C LYS A 456 -23.34 -0.02 -18.53
N ASP A 457 -22.83 0.24 -17.33
CA ASP A 457 -23.39 1.25 -16.42
C ASP A 457 -23.28 2.67 -16.98
N SER A 458 -22.20 2.99 -17.72
CA SER A 458 -22.01 4.29 -18.36
C SER A 458 -23.05 4.61 -19.44
N TYR A 459 -23.60 3.59 -20.11
CA TYR A 459 -24.66 3.73 -21.11
C TYR A 459 -26.07 3.57 -20.53
N ALA A 460 -26.22 2.91 -19.37
CA ALA A 460 -27.50 2.77 -18.68
C ALA A 460 -27.92 4.05 -17.92
N SER A 461 -26.98 4.98 -17.71
CA SER A 461 -27.18 6.25 -17.02
C SER A 461 -27.32 7.46 -17.95
N GLN A 462 -27.37 7.23 -19.27
CA GLN A 462 -27.82 8.18 -20.31
C GLN A 462 -29.32 8.00 -20.56
#